data_AF-A7KWQ3-F1
#
_entry.id   AF-A7KWQ3-F1
#
_cell.length_a   1.000
_cell.length_b   1.000
_cell.length_c   1.000
_cell.angle_alpha   90.00
_cell.angle_beta   90.00
_cell.angle_gamma   90.00
#
_symmetry.space_group_name_H-M   'P 1'
#
loop_
_entity.id
_entity.type
_entity.pdbx_description
1 polymer ?
#
loop_
_entity_poly.entity_id
_entity_poly.type
_entity_poly.pdbx_seq_one_letter_code
_entity_poly.pdbx_strand_id
1 'polypeptide(L)'
;AVGPVLVMKHMWPLLKAGGGSGTEREVAVVANLSARVGSIGDNRLGGWHSYRASKTALNQLTKNVSVELGRRKDPVVCILLHPGTVDTDLSRPFQKNVPEG
;
A
#
# COMPACT_ATOMS: atom_id res chain seq x y z
N ALA A 1 -3.02 6.44 -6.54
CA ALA A 1 -4.02 5.87 -5.61
C ALA A 1 -5.14 5.13 -6.32
N VAL A 2 -5.75 5.70 -7.37
CA VAL A 2 -6.89 5.09 -8.10
C VAL A 2 -6.59 3.69 -8.64
N GLY A 3 -5.43 3.49 -9.29
CA GLY A 3 -5.04 2.19 -9.87
C GLY A 3 -5.14 1.02 -8.88
N PRO A 4 -4.41 1.05 -7.75
CA PRO A 4 -4.51 -0.01 -6.73
C PRO A 4 -5.94 -0.28 -6.23
N VAL A 5 -6.77 0.76 -6.07
CA VAL A 5 -8.16 0.60 -5.63
C VAL A 5 -9.04 -0.05 -6.68
N LEU A 6 -8.83 0.27 -7.96
CA LEU A 6 -9.51 -0.43 -9.06
C LEU A 6 -9.10 -1.90 -9.12
N VAL A 7 -7.82 -2.22 -8.93
CA VAL A 7 -7.37 -3.61 -8.85
C VAL A 7 -8.09 -4.34 -7.71
N MET A 8 -8.14 -3.76 -6.50
CA MET A 8 -8.89 -4.34 -5.38
C MET A 8 -10.37 -4.56 -5.73
N LYS A 9 -11.03 -3.56 -6.33
CA LYS A 9 -12.44 -3.65 -6.75
C LYS A 9 -12.67 -4.82 -7.72
N HIS A 10 -11.82 -4.97 -8.73
CA HIS A 10 -11.99 -5.99 -9.75
C HIS A 10 -11.56 -7.38 -9.29
N MET A 11 -10.61 -7.48 -8.36
CA MET A 11 -10.18 -8.74 -7.75
C MET A 11 -11.07 -9.20 -6.59
N TRP A 12 -12.05 -8.38 -6.19
CA TRP A 12 -12.98 -8.65 -5.10
C TRP A 12 -13.60 -10.07 -5.11
N PRO A 13 -14.06 -10.63 -6.26
CA PRO A 13 -14.63 -11.98 -6.28
C PRO A 13 -13.65 -13.08 -5.86
N LEU A 14 -12.35 -12.87 -6.07
CA LEU A 14 -11.29 -13.81 -5.70
C LEU A 14 -10.85 -13.58 -4.25
N LEU A 15 -10.70 -12.31 -3.85
CA LEU A 15 -10.25 -11.94 -2.51
C LEU A 15 -11.22 -12.43 -1.42
N LYS A 16 -12.53 -12.35 -1.67
CA LYS A 16 -13.55 -12.77 -0.70
C LYS A 16 -13.54 -14.28 -0.40
N ALA A 17 -12.88 -15.07 -1.22
CA ALA A 17 -12.74 -16.51 -1.01
C ALA A 17 -11.64 -16.87 0.01
N GLY A 18 -10.83 -15.91 0.48
CA GLY A 18 -9.73 -16.14 1.41
C GLY A 18 -8.42 -16.50 0.71
N GLY A 19 -7.53 -17.21 1.40
CA GLY A 19 -6.16 -17.47 0.93
C GLY A 19 -6.03 -18.36 -0.31
N GLY A 20 -7.15 -18.88 -0.84
CA GLY A 20 -7.21 -19.59 -2.11
C GLY A 20 -6.51 -20.95 -2.12
N SER A 21 -6.58 -21.65 -3.25
CA SER A 21 -5.87 -22.91 -3.45
C SER A 21 -4.36 -22.68 -3.62
N GLY A 22 -3.53 -23.44 -2.91
CA GLY A 22 -2.07 -23.35 -3.01
C GLY A 22 -1.39 -22.43 -1.99
N THR A 23 -2.13 -21.92 -1.00
CA THR A 23 -1.54 -21.25 0.17
C THR A 23 -2.03 -21.92 1.46
N GLU A 24 -1.19 -21.95 2.50
CA GLU A 24 -1.59 -22.41 3.85
C GLU A 24 -2.37 -21.33 4.62
N ARG A 25 -2.64 -20.18 4.01
CA ARG A 25 -3.32 -19.06 4.68
C ARG A 25 -4.82 -19.19 4.51
N GLU A 26 -5.55 -18.84 5.57
CA GLU A 26 -7.01 -18.75 5.51
C GLU A 26 -7.50 -17.44 4.87
N VAL A 27 -6.67 -16.40 4.91
CA VAL A 27 -7.01 -15.04 4.44
C VAL A 27 -6.31 -14.67 3.13
N ALA A 28 -7.01 -13.91 2.29
CA ALA A 28 -6.39 -13.22 1.16
C ALA A 28 -5.58 -12.02 1.66
N VAL A 29 -4.47 -11.70 0.98
CA VAL A 29 -3.62 -10.56 1.35
C VAL A 29 -3.58 -9.57 0.20
N VAL A 30 -3.96 -8.33 0.49
CA VAL A 30 -3.76 -7.19 -0.40
C VAL A 30 -2.60 -6.37 0.12
N ALA A 31 -1.50 -6.32 -0.64
CA ALA A 31 -0.31 -5.56 -0.29
C ALA A 31 -0.09 -4.38 -1.24
N ASN A 32 -0.24 -3.17 -0.72
CA ASN A 32 -0.02 -1.94 -1.47
C ASN A 32 1.36 -1.35 -1.15
N LEU A 33 2.21 -1.19 -2.16
CA LEU A 33 3.49 -0.51 -2.04
C LEU A 33 3.26 1.00 -1.86
N SER A 34 3.41 1.47 -0.63
CA SER A 34 3.38 2.87 -0.25
C SER A 34 4.79 3.47 -0.18
N ALA A 35 4.96 4.57 0.54
CA ALA A 35 6.24 5.19 0.83
C ALA A 35 6.15 6.00 2.14
N ARG A 36 7.26 6.13 2.87
CA ARG A 36 7.31 6.93 4.11
C ARG A 36 6.84 8.37 3.91
N VAL A 37 7.13 8.95 2.74
CA VAL A 37 6.68 10.31 2.38
C VAL A 37 5.16 10.47 2.28
N GLY A 38 4.39 9.37 2.26
CA GLY A 38 2.93 9.37 2.36
C GLY A 38 2.41 9.51 3.80
N SER A 39 3.27 9.46 4.82
CA SER A 39 2.93 9.78 6.21
C SER A 39 2.75 11.30 6.36
N ILE A 40 1.55 11.72 6.74
CA ILE A 40 1.25 13.13 7.05
C ILE A 40 1.97 13.54 8.34
N GLY A 41 1.97 12.68 9.36
CA GLY A 41 2.59 12.97 10.66
C GLY A 41 4.13 13.13 10.59
N ASP A 42 4.78 12.44 9.65
CA ASP A 42 6.24 12.56 9.45
C ASP A 42 6.62 13.76 8.57
N ASN A 43 5.65 14.46 7.96
CA ASN A 43 5.95 15.47 6.95
C ASN A 43 6.42 16.80 7.57
N ARG A 44 7.75 16.98 7.66
CA ARG A 44 8.40 18.22 8.14
C ARG A 44 9.10 19.03 7.06
N LEU A 45 9.20 18.48 5.84
CA LEU A 45 10.01 19.05 4.74
C LEU A 45 9.16 19.57 3.57
N GLY A 46 7.93 19.09 3.40
CA GLY A 46 7.11 19.42 2.23
C GLY A 46 7.65 18.84 0.91
N GLY A 47 7.40 19.55 -0.19
CA GLY A 47 7.77 19.17 -1.56
C GLY A 47 7.08 17.90 -2.07
N TRP A 48 7.47 17.44 -3.27
CA TRP A 48 7.01 16.17 -3.84
C TRP A 48 5.47 16.03 -3.87
N HIS A 49 4.77 17.14 -4.08
CA HIS A 49 3.33 17.26 -3.83
C HIS A 49 2.52 16.13 -4.44
N SER A 50 2.68 15.88 -5.75
CA SER A 50 1.95 14.83 -6.45
C SER A 50 2.28 13.42 -5.93
N TYR A 51 3.57 13.15 -5.66
CA TYR A 51 3.99 11.84 -5.15
C TYR A 51 3.46 11.58 -3.74
N ARG A 52 3.65 12.55 -2.81
CA ARG A 52 3.10 12.49 -1.44
C ARG A 52 1.59 12.33 -1.46
N ALA A 53 0.88 13.21 -2.16
CA ALA A 53 -0.58 13.16 -2.26
C ALA A 53 -1.04 11.79 -2.78
N SER A 54 -0.37 11.23 -3.80
CA SER A 54 -0.72 9.92 -4.34
C SER A 54 -0.53 8.77 -3.35
N LYS A 55 0.50 8.83 -2.49
CA LYS A 55 0.82 7.80 -1.48
C LYS A 55 -0.02 7.96 -0.22
N THR A 56 -0.28 9.19 0.21
CA THR A 56 -1.24 9.49 1.29
C THR A 56 -2.66 9.05 0.92
N ALA A 57 -3.10 9.34 -0.31
CA ALA A 57 -4.38 8.86 -0.81
C ALA A 57 -4.44 7.32 -0.87
N LEU A 58 -3.34 6.66 -1.29
CA LEU A 58 -3.25 5.20 -1.25
C LEU A 58 -3.39 4.65 0.18
N ASN A 59 -2.74 5.30 1.16
CA ASN A 59 -2.85 4.93 2.57
C ASN A 59 -4.29 5.03 3.08
N GLN A 60 -4.95 6.17 2.85
CA GLN A 60 -6.32 6.39 3.28
C GLN A 60 -7.30 5.42 2.62
N LEU A 61 -7.18 5.21 1.32
CA LEU A 61 -8.08 4.29 0.60
C LEU A 61 -7.88 2.84 1.06
N THR A 62 -6.63 2.40 1.28
CA THR A 62 -6.35 1.06 1.81
C THR A 62 -6.92 0.89 3.23
N LYS A 63 -6.82 1.93 4.07
CA LYS A 63 -7.42 1.92 5.40
C LYS A 63 -8.95 1.82 5.34
N ASN A 64 -9.61 2.59 4.48
CA ASN A 64 -11.06 2.52 4.30
C ASN A 64 -11.50 1.13 3.84
N VAL A 65 -10.86 0.59 2.80
CA VAL A 65 -11.15 -0.76 2.30
C VAL A 65 -10.96 -1.81 3.42
N SER A 66 -9.88 -1.74 4.20
CA SER A 66 -9.68 -2.65 5.34
C SER A 66 -10.84 -2.62 6.34
N VAL A 67 -11.35 -1.43 6.68
CA VAL A 67 -12.48 -1.26 7.60
C VAL A 67 -13.76 -1.82 6.98
N GLU A 68 -14.00 -1.56 5.70
CA GLU A 68 -15.19 -2.04 4.97
C GLU A 68 -15.24 -3.57 4.87
N LEU A 69 -14.11 -4.20 4.52
CA LEU A 69 -13.96 -5.65 4.46
C LEU A 69 -14.12 -6.30 5.85
N GLY A 70 -13.57 -5.67 6.89
CA GLY A 70 -13.74 -6.11 8.27
C GLY A 70 -15.21 -6.09 8.72
N ARG A 71 -15.97 -5.05 8.36
CA ARG A 71 -17.42 -4.97 8.64
C ARG A 71 -18.21 -6.08 7.96
N ARG A 72 -17.79 -6.50 6.77
CA ARG A 72 -18.39 -7.60 6.01
C ARG A 72 -17.96 -8.98 6.49
N LYS A 73 -16.96 -9.05 7.38
CA LYS A 73 -16.29 -10.28 7.81
C LYS A 73 -15.65 -11.04 6.65
N ASP A 74 -15.19 -10.30 5.65
CA ASP A 74 -14.47 -10.89 4.53
C ASP A 74 -13.08 -11.33 4.99
N PRO A 75 -12.58 -12.53 4.64
CA PRO A 75 -11.30 -13.06 5.08
C PRO A 75 -10.14 -12.42 4.32
N VAL A 76 -9.98 -11.10 4.44
CA VAL A 76 -9.01 -10.31 3.68
C VAL A 76 -8.22 -9.40 4.62
N VAL A 77 -6.89 -9.43 4.48
CA VAL A 77 -5.96 -8.54 5.17
C VAL A 77 -5.42 -7.52 4.16
N CYS A 78 -5.44 -6.24 4.54
CA CYS A 78 -4.87 -5.16 3.74
C CYS A 78 -3.63 -4.61 4.44
N ILE A 79 -2.50 -4.55 3.74
CA ILE A 79 -1.23 -4.03 4.24
C ILE A 79 -0.68 -2.91 3.36
N LEU A 80 -0.03 -1.94 4.00
CA LEU A 80 0.71 -0.87 3.37
C LEU A 80 2.19 -1.09 3.65
N LEU A 81 3.00 -1.17 2.61
CA LEU A 81 4.43 -1.46 2.72
C LEU A 81 5.24 -0.27 2.25
N HIS A 82 6.13 0.23 3.10
CA HIS A 82 7.20 1.12 2.65
C HIS A 82 8.48 0.29 2.49
N PRO A 83 9.03 0.17 1.27
CA PRO A 83 10.19 -0.69 1.04
C PRO A 83 11.54 -0.04 1.42
N GLY A 84 11.55 1.15 2.03
CA GLY A 84 12.77 1.96 2.14
C GLY A 84 13.10 2.66 0.82
N THR A 85 14.31 3.22 0.74
CA THR A 85 14.89 3.73 -0.51
C THR A 85 15.65 2.56 -1.16
N VAL A 86 15.01 1.89 -2.12
CA VAL A 86 15.56 0.68 -2.78
C VAL A 86 16.29 1.07 -4.06
N ASP A 87 17.44 0.47 -4.36
CA ASP A 87 18.22 0.72 -5.58
C ASP A 87 17.44 0.34 -6.86
N THR A 88 16.82 1.34 -7.48
CA THR A 88 15.94 1.23 -8.65
C THR A 88 16.00 2.54 -9.44
N ASP A 89 15.49 2.56 -10.67
CA ASP A 89 15.43 3.79 -11.49
C ASP A 89 14.67 4.93 -10.81
N LEU A 90 13.66 4.61 -10.00
CA LEU A 90 12.90 5.61 -9.25
C LEU A 90 13.74 6.31 -8.18
N SER A 91 14.61 5.56 -7.50
CA SER A 91 15.39 6.07 -6.37
C SER A 91 16.74 6.63 -6.77
N ARG A 92 17.26 6.28 -7.95
CA ARG A 92 18.59 6.67 -8.47
C ARG A 92 18.96 8.14 -8.19
N PRO A 93 18.10 9.16 -8.46
CA PRO A 93 18.47 10.56 -8.18
C PRO A 93 18.36 10.97 -6.71
N PHE A 94 17.91 10.09 -5.81
CA PHE A 94 17.56 10.39 -4.41
C PHE A 94 18.36 9.58 -3.39
N GLN A 95 19.43 8.90 -3.80
CA GLN A 95 20.23 8.04 -2.91
C GLN A 95 21.23 8.81 -2.03
N LYS A 96 21.50 10.10 -2.32
CA LYS A 96 22.55 10.90 -1.65
C LYS A 96 22.51 10.87 -0.12
N ASN A 97 21.33 10.77 0.48
CA ASN A 97 21.14 10.81 1.93
C ASN A 97 20.73 9.44 2.53
N VAL A 98 20.87 8.36 1.76
CA VAL A 98 20.61 7.01 2.26
C VAL A 98 21.85 6.57 3.05
N PRO A 99 21.72 6.17 4.33
CA PRO A 99 22.84 5.66 5.11
C PRO A 99 23.45 4.42 4.45
N GLU A 100 24.76 4.23 4.61
CA GLU A 100 25.39 2.94 4.28
C GLU A 100 24.82 1.85 5.20
N GLY A 101 24.50 0.71 4.59
CA GLY A 101 23.92 -0.46 5.26
C GLY A 101 24.99 -1.42 5.78
#